data_AF-K9SQ22-F1
#
_entry.id   AF-K9SQ22-F1
#
_cell.length_a   1.000
_cell.length_b   1.000
_cell.length_c   1.000
_cell.angle_alpha   90.00
_cell.angle_beta   90.00
_cell.angle_gamma   90.00
#
_symmetry.space_group_name_H-M   'P 1'
#
loop_
_entity.id
_entity.type
_entity.pdbx_description
1 polymer ?
#
loop_
_entity_poly.entity_id
_entity_poly.type
_entity_poly.pdbx_seq_one_letter_code
_entity_poly.pdbx_strand_id
1 'polypeptide(L)'
;MVLPYEHQIISNTAKIVSLHDRIHETWKYRDRSEKEWKIWEQACKEFHCQYNDLAFLGGINGVRSRLRSGDQEAITYALSFLEIRPYFFRSGYIYKDLVRVLRNCPLSSTQKEQYLAIRERYTQFLHTRKLSKTILYIVIVAISVPCLHC
;
A
#
# COMPACT_ATOMS: atom_id res chain seq x y z
N MET A 1 -0.99 -21.51 -2.18
CA MET A 1 -1.45 -20.79 -0.97
C MET A 1 -2.77 -20.13 -1.32
N VAL A 2 -3.86 -20.43 -0.64
CA VAL A 2 -5.15 -19.77 -0.89
C VAL A 2 -5.14 -18.44 -0.13
N LEU A 3 -5.40 -17.33 -0.82
CA LEU A 3 -5.48 -15.99 -0.22
C LEU A 3 -6.96 -15.63 -0.02
N PRO A 4 -7.55 -15.89 1.16
CA PRO A 4 -9.00 -15.84 1.36
C PRO A 4 -9.60 -14.44 1.12
N TYR A 5 -8.78 -13.39 1.22
CA TYR A 5 -9.20 -12.00 1.03
C TYR A 5 -8.75 -11.38 -0.30
N GLU A 6 -8.24 -12.16 -1.24
CA GLU A 6 -7.68 -11.62 -2.49
C GLU A 6 -8.69 -10.77 -3.27
N HIS A 7 -9.87 -11.32 -3.53
CA HIS A 7 -10.91 -10.60 -4.26
C HIS A 7 -11.35 -9.31 -3.55
N GLN A 8 -11.51 -9.36 -2.22
CA GLN A 8 -11.89 -8.18 -1.44
C GLN A 8 -10.80 -7.10 -1.45
N ILE A 9 -9.53 -7.49 -1.27
CA ILE A 9 -8.40 -6.55 -1.29
C ILE A 9 -8.29 -5.88 -2.66
N ILE A 10 -8.44 -6.64 -3.76
CA ILE A 10 -8.40 -6.10 -5.13
C ILE A 10 -9.57 -5.14 -5.36
N SER A 11 -10.79 -5.54 -4.99
CA SER A 11 -11.99 -4.71 -5.14
C SER A 11 -11.88 -3.39 -4.35
N ASN A 12 -11.47 -3.47 -3.08
CA ASN A 12 -11.26 -2.29 -2.24
C ASN A 12 -10.16 -1.38 -2.80
N THR A 13 -9.07 -1.97 -3.30
CA THR A 13 -7.97 -1.22 -3.94
C THR A 13 -8.49 -0.42 -5.12
N ALA A 14 -9.24 -1.04 -6.03
CA ALA A 14 -9.83 -0.36 -7.17
C ALA A 14 -10.76 0.79 -6.73
N LYS A 15 -11.54 0.60 -5.66
CA LYS A 15 -12.41 1.64 -5.13
C LYS A 15 -11.64 2.82 -4.53
N ILE A 16 -10.58 2.57 -3.76
CA ILE A 16 -9.73 3.63 -3.20
C ILE A 16 -9.07 4.43 -4.32
N VAL A 17 -8.53 3.74 -5.33
CA VAL A 17 -7.91 4.38 -6.51
C VAL A 17 -8.92 5.30 -7.20
N SER A 18 -10.11 4.80 -7.51
CA SER A 18 -11.16 5.61 -8.14
C SER A 18 -11.56 6.84 -7.32
N LEU A 19 -11.72 6.71 -6.00
CA LEU A 19 -12.06 7.85 -5.13
C LEU A 19 -10.92 8.87 -5.06
N HIS A 20 -9.68 8.40 -5.00
CA HIS A 20 -8.49 9.26 -4.96
C HIS A 20 -8.26 9.98 -6.31
N ASP A 21 -8.49 9.31 -7.43
CA ASP A 21 -8.40 9.89 -8.77
C ASP A 21 -9.44 11.00 -8.96
N ARG A 22 -10.68 10.80 -8.48
CA ARG A 22 -11.72 11.84 -8.51
C ARG A 22 -11.32 13.10 -7.72
N ILE A 23 -10.62 12.96 -6.59
CA ILE A 23 -10.05 14.12 -5.88
C ILE A 23 -9.06 14.86 -6.80
N HIS A 24 -8.15 14.14 -7.44
CA HIS A 24 -7.15 14.74 -8.34
C HIS A 24 -7.78 15.40 -9.57
N GLU A 25 -8.85 14.84 -10.11
CA GLU A 25 -9.59 15.42 -11.24
C GLU A 25 -10.28 16.72 -10.86
N THR A 26 -11.03 16.71 -9.76
CA THR A 26 -11.80 17.87 -9.28
C THR A 26 -10.90 18.99 -8.73
N TRP A 27 -9.76 18.63 -8.13
CA TRP A 27 -8.78 19.58 -7.61
C TRP A 27 -8.26 20.55 -8.69
N LYS A 28 -8.14 20.11 -9.96
CA LYS A 28 -7.66 20.92 -11.09
C LYS A 28 -8.55 22.14 -11.38
N TYR A 29 -9.82 22.08 -10.99
CA TYR A 29 -10.83 23.07 -11.36
C TYR A 29 -11.49 23.75 -10.15
N ARG A 30 -11.14 23.34 -8.93
CA ARG A 30 -11.79 23.79 -7.68
C ARG A 30 -11.84 25.31 -7.50
N ASP A 31 -10.87 26.05 -8.03
CA ASP A 31 -10.76 27.50 -7.86
C ASP A 31 -11.55 28.29 -8.92
N ARG A 32 -12.22 27.62 -9.87
CA ARG A 32 -12.97 28.28 -10.96
C ARG A 32 -14.31 28.87 -10.54
N SER A 33 -14.97 28.27 -9.55
CA SER A 33 -16.26 28.73 -9.02
C SER A 33 -16.58 28.05 -7.68
N GLU A 34 -17.55 28.61 -6.96
CA GLU A 34 -18.08 27.97 -5.74
C GLU A 34 -18.63 26.56 -6.02
N LYS A 35 -19.22 26.32 -7.19
CA LYS A 35 -19.72 25.01 -7.60
C LYS A 35 -18.58 23.98 -7.71
N GLU A 36 -17.49 24.34 -8.38
CA GLU A 36 -16.33 23.46 -8.54
C GLU A 36 -15.66 23.20 -7.19
N TRP A 37 -15.60 24.20 -6.31
CA TRP A 37 -15.13 24.03 -4.94
C TRP A 37 -15.96 23.00 -4.18
N LYS A 38 -17.30 23.07 -4.24
CA LYS A 38 -18.20 22.11 -3.58
C LYS A 38 -18.04 20.68 -4.14
N ILE A 39 -17.80 20.54 -5.44
CA ILE A 39 -17.57 19.22 -6.06
C ILE A 39 -16.28 18.59 -5.52
N TRP A 40 -15.20 19.37 -5.43
CA TRP A 40 -13.94 18.91 -4.87
C TRP A 40 -14.06 18.59 -3.37
N GLU A 41 -14.72 19.45 -2.59
CA GLU A 41 -14.99 19.22 -1.16
C GLU A 41 -15.74 17.90 -0.95
N GLN A 42 -16.78 17.66 -1.75
CA GLN A 42 -17.58 16.44 -1.68
C GLN A 42 -16.75 15.20 -2.06
N ALA A 43 -15.86 15.29 -3.07
CA ALA A 43 -14.94 14.20 -3.40
C ALA A 43 -13.98 13.87 -2.25
N CYS A 44 -13.41 14.90 -1.60
CA CYS A 44 -12.58 14.74 -0.40
C CYS A 44 -13.36 14.07 0.74
N LYS A 45 -14.58 14.52 1.01
CA LYS A 45 -15.45 13.95 2.05
C LYS A 45 -15.74 12.48 1.80
N GLU A 46 -16.13 12.11 0.59
CA GLU A 46 -16.42 10.72 0.22
C GLU A 46 -15.21 9.80 0.40
N PHE A 47 -14.03 10.25 -0.03
CA PHE A 47 -12.79 9.51 0.16
C PHE A 47 -12.51 9.29 1.64
N HIS A 48 -12.49 10.36 2.45
CA HIS A 48 -12.17 10.26 3.87
C HIS A 48 -13.17 9.42 4.67
N CYS A 49 -14.46 9.47 4.33
CA CYS A 49 -15.49 8.66 4.99
C CYS A 49 -15.31 7.16 4.71
N GLN A 50 -14.89 6.77 3.51
CA GLN A 50 -14.79 5.35 3.13
C GLN A 50 -13.38 4.76 3.33
N TYR A 51 -12.34 5.61 3.36
CA TYR A 51 -10.96 5.16 3.32
C TYR A 51 -10.62 4.19 4.46
N ASN A 52 -11.12 4.45 5.67
CA ASN A 52 -10.82 3.61 6.83
C ASN A 52 -11.17 2.14 6.57
N ASP A 53 -12.38 1.89 6.11
CA ASP A 53 -12.96 0.55 5.97
C ASP A 53 -12.51 -0.14 4.69
N LEU A 54 -12.23 0.64 3.63
CA LEU A 54 -11.67 0.10 2.39
C LEU A 54 -10.20 -0.29 2.55
N ALA A 55 -9.40 0.50 3.29
CA ALA A 55 -7.96 0.29 3.39
C ALA A 55 -7.60 -0.99 4.17
N PHE A 56 -8.45 -1.40 5.11
CA PHE A 56 -8.26 -2.62 5.90
C PHE A 56 -9.59 -3.14 6.44
N LEU A 57 -9.75 -4.46 6.52
CA LEU A 57 -10.97 -5.10 7.02
C LEU A 57 -11.28 -4.68 8.46
N GLY A 58 -12.47 -4.10 8.67
CA GLY A 58 -12.90 -3.56 9.96
C GLY A 58 -12.14 -2.29 10.38
N GLY A 59 -11.59 -1.57 9.41
CA GLY A 59 -10.96 -0.28 9.62
C GLY A 59 -9.44 -0.35 9.80
N ILE A 60 -8.72 0.55 9.13
CA ILE A 60 -7.28 0.75 9.39
C ILE A 60 -7.05 1.37 10.77
N ASN A 61 -7.98 2.20 11.25
CA ASN A 61 -7.97 2.73 12.60
C ASN A 61 -8.23 1.59 13.60
N GLY A 62 -7.27 1.32 14.48
CA GLY A 62 -7.38 0.25 15.47
C GLY A 62 -6.82 -1.11 15.04
N VAL A 63 -6.38 -1.26 13.78
CA VAL A 63 -5.79 -2.52 13.28
C VAL A 63 -4.66 -3.04 14.18
N ARG A 64 -3.82 -2.14 14.71
CA ARG A 64 -2.72 -2.52 15.61
C ARG A 64 -3.20 -3.22 16.88
N SER A 65 -4.30 -2.74 17.45
CA SER A 65 -4.87 -3.31 18.67
C SER A 65 -5.40 -4.72 18.39
N ARG A 66 -6.17 -4.86 17.30
CA ARG A 66 -6.75 -6.14 16.87
C ARG A 66 -5.67 -7.20 16.57
N LEU A 67 -4.63 -6.80 15.85
CA LEU A 67 -3.50 -7.69 15.57
C LEU A 67 -2.79 -8.13 16.86
N ARG A 68 -2.56 -7.20 17.81
CA ARG A 68 -1.90 -7.52 19.08
C ARG A 68 -2.78 -8.38 19.99
N SER A 69 -4.09 -8.24 19.93
CA SER A 69 -5.02 -9.09 20.67
C SER A 69 -5.20 -10.48 20.06
N GLY A 70 -4.53 -10.79 18.94
CA GLY A 70 -4.61 -12.10 18.30
C GLY A 70 -5.87 -12.34 17.49
N ASP A 71 -6.55 -11.27 17.03
CA ASP A 71 -7.69 -11.36 16.13
C ASP A 71 -7.27 -12.11 14.84
N GLN A 72 -7.77 -13.33 14.69
CA GLN A 72 -7.39 -14.23 13.60
C GLN A 72 -7.86 -13.73 12.24
N GLU A 73 -8.97 -13.01 12.19
CA GLU A 73 -9.48 -12.41 10.96
C GLU A 73 -8.55 -11.28 10.52
N ALA A 74 -8.19 -10.39 11.45
CA ALA A 74 -7.27 -9.30 11.18
C ALA A 74 -5.87 -9.81 10.79
N ILE A 75 -5.37 -10.87 11.44
CA ILE A 75 -4.08 -11.49 11.11
C ILE A 75 -4.12 -12.07 9.69
N THR A 76 -5.16 -12.83 9.36
CA THR A 76 -5.31 -13.47 8.04
C THR A 76 -5.44 -12.43 6.92
N TYR A 77 -6.21 -11.37 7.16
CA TYR A 77 -6.31 -10.25 6.22
C TYR A 77 -4.95 -9.53 6.06
N ALA A 78 -4.24 -9.27 7.17
CA ALA A 78 -2.93 -8.61 7.11
C ALA A 78 -1.90 -9.45 6.33
N LEU A 79 -1.87 -10.77 6.53
CA LEU A 79 -1.01 -11.67 5.75
C LEU A 79 -1.37 -11.65 4.26
N SER A 80 -2.66 -11.69 3.94
CA SER A 80 -3.16 -11.58 2.55
C SER A 80 -2.75 -10.24 1.91
N PHE A 81 -2.89 -9.13 2.65
CA PHE A 81 -2.48 -7.80 2.22
C PHE A 81 -0.97 -7.73 1.94
N LEU A 82 -0.15 -8.32 2.81
CA LEU A 82 1.31 -8.34 2.62
C LEU A 82 1.74 -9.21 1.43
N GLU A 83 1.00 -10.26 1.10
CA GLU A 83 1.28 -11.08 -0.07
C GLU A 83 0.88 -10.36 -1.38
N ILE A 84 -0.34 -9.83 -1.42
CA ILE A 84 -0.91 -9.16 -2.62
C ILE A 84 -0.19 -7.84 -2.92
N ARG A 85 0.23 -7.11 -1.88
CA ARG A 85 0.88 -5.78 -2.01
C ARG A 85 0.06 -4.79 -2.85
N PRO A 86 -1.20 -4.52 -2.48
CA PRO A 86 -2.04 -3.60 -3.24
C PRO A 86 -1.42 -2.19 -3.31
N TYR A 87 -1.59 -1.54 -4.46
CA TYR A 87 -1.05 -0.20 -4.71
C TYR A 87 -2.16 0.85 -4.73
N PHE A 88 -2.22 1.66 -3.67
CA PHE A 88 -3.15 2.78 -3.54
C PHE A 88 -2.58 3.82 -2.56
N PHE A 89 -3.27 4.95 -2.35
CA PHE A 89 -2.86 6.01 -1.43
C PHE A 89 -2.45 5.47 -0.05
N ARG A 90 -1.19 5.71 0.33
CA ARG A 90 -0.54 5.27 1.59
C ARG A 90 -0.39 3.76 1.80
N SER A 91 -0.66 2.91 0.81
CA SER A 91 -0.56 1.45 0.98
C SER A 91 0.84 0.97 1.38
N GLY A 92 1.89 1.66 0.94
CA GLY A 92 3.27 1.38 1.36
C GLY A 92 3.56 1.68 2.84
N TYR A 93 2.89 2.68 3.43
CA TYR A 93 2.99 2.93 4.87
C TYR A 93 2.24 1.87 5.67
N ILE A 94 1.04 1.49 5.20
CA ILE A 94 0.26 0.39 5.77
C ILE A 94 1.10 -0.90 5.75
N TYR A 95 1.70 -1.25 4.61
CA TYR A 95 2.57 -2.42 4.48
C TYR A 95 3.67 -2.45 5.55
N LYS A 96 4.43 -1.35 5.67
CA LYS A 96 5.53 -1.26 6.65
C LYS A 96 5.01 -1.40 8.09
N ASP A 97 3.86 -0.82 8.38
CA ASP A 97 3.26 -0.90 9.71
C ASP A 97 2.80 -2.32 10.03
N LEU A 98 2.10 -2.99 9.10
CA LEU A 98 1.65 -4.38 9.25
C LEU A 98 2.84 -5.32 9.46
N VAL A 99 3.92 -5.19 8.68
CA VAL A 99 5.14 -5.99 8.86
C VAL A 99 5.72 -5.83 10.27
N ARG A 100 5.74 -4.59 10.79
CA ARG A 100 6.25 -4.27 12.12
C ARG A 100 5.38 -4.87 13.22
N VAL A 101 4.06 -4.77 13.09
CA VAL A 101 3.10 -5.23 14.10
C VAL A 101 3.05 -6.76 14.13
N LEU A 102 2.88 -7.41 12.97
CA LEU A 102 2.77 -8.87 12.86
C LEU A 102 3.97 -9.62 13.43
N ARG A 103 5.17 -9.00 13.44
CA ARG A 103 6.37 -9.59 14.06
C ARG A 103 6.16 -9.95 15.53
N ASN A 104 5.33 -9.20 16.24
CA ASN A 104 5.12 -9.32 17.69
C ASN A 104 3.71 -9.83 18.03
N CYS A 105 2.98 -10.34 17.04
CA CYS A 105 1.64 -10.90 17.24
C CYS A 105 1.71 -12.38 17.64
N PRO A 106 0.67 -12.89 18.33
CA PRO A 106 0.55 -14.32 18.61
C PRO A 106 0.13 -15.09 17.34
N LEU A 107 1.08 -15.27 16.42
CA LEU A 107 0.87 -16.04 15.19
C LEU A 107 0.93 -17.54 15.49
N SER A 108 0.05 -18.32 14.85
CA SER A 108 0.20 -19.77 14.79
C SER A 108 1.48 -20.15 14.02
N SER A 109 1.95 -21.39 14.18
CA SER A 109 3.14 -21.87 13.47
C SER A 109 3.00 -21.69 11.95
N THR A 110 1.85 -22.04 11.39
CA THR A 110 1.55 -21.88 9.96
C THR A 110 1.54 -20.40 9.53
N GLN A 111 0.94 -19.51 10.32
CA GLN A 111 0.93 -18.07 10.03
C GLN A 111 2.33 -17.46 10.11
N LYS A 112 3.15 -17.94 11.04
CA LYS A 112 4.53 -17.50 11.19
C LYS A 112 5.38 -17.91 9.98
N GLU A 113 5.24 -19.15 9.51
CA GLU A 113 5.89 -19.62 8.28
C GLU A 113 5.47 -18.79 7.07
N GLN A 114 4.17 -18.52 6.92
CA GLN A 114 3.64 -17.64 5.87
C GLN A 114 4.26 -16.25 5.94
N TYR A 115 4.28 -15.63 7.12
CA TYR A 115 4.89 -14.31 7.34
C TYR A 115 6.37 -14.28 6.95
N LEU A 116 7.14 -15.31 7.33
CA LEU A 116 8.56 -15.39 6.98
C LEU A 116 8.76 -15.52 5.47
N ALA A 117 8.00 -16.38 4.81
CA ALA A 117 8.06 -16.54 3.35
C ALA A 117 7.70 -15.24 2.60
N ILE A 118 6.68 -14.50 3.07
CA ILE A 118 6.31 -13.19 2.54
C ILE A 118 7.49 -12.20 2.69
N ARG A 119 8.11 -12.18 3.87
CA ARG A 119 9.24 -11.28 4.15
C ARG A 119 10.47 -11.58 3.32
N GLU A 120 10.74 -12.85 3.06
CA GLU A 120 11.82 -13.27 2.19
C GLU A 120 11.60 -12.77 0.76
N ARG A 121 10.41 -13.04 0.18
CA ARG A 121 10.02 -12.52 -1.14
C ARG A 121 10.11 -11.00 -1.21
N TYR A 122 9.69 -10.30 -0.16
CA TYR A 122 9.79 -8.84 -0.09
C TYR A 122 11.24 -8.36 -0.06
N THR A 123 12.12 -9.05 0.68
CA THR A 123 13.54 -8.71 0.75
C THR A 123 14.23 -8.91 -0.59
N GLN A 124 13.93 -10.01 -1.28
CA GLN A 124 14.40 -10.28 -2.65
C GLN A 124 13.95 -9.17 -3.61
N PHE A 125 12.66 -8.81 -3.58
CA PHE A 125 12.13 -7.71 -4.39
C PHE A 125 12.84 -6.37 -4.14
N LEU A 126 13.11 -6.02 -2.87
CA LEU A 126 13.86 -4.81 -2.54
C LEU A 126 15.30 -4.86 -3.05
N HIS A 127 15.95 -6.02 -2.95
CA HIS A 127 17.30 -6.22 -3.47
C HIS A 127 17.35 -6.04 -4.98
N THR A 128 16.46 -6.70 -5.73
CA THR A 128 16.35 -6.55 -7.19
C THR A 128 16.09 -5.10 -7.58
N ARG A 129 15.16 -4.39 -6.91
CA ARG A 129 14.89 -2.97 -7.21
C ARG A 129 16.10 -2.07 -6.95
N LYS A 130 16.87 -2.34 -5.89
CA LYS A 130 18.09 -1.57 -5.59
C LYS A 130 19.13 -1.81 -6.68
N LEU A 131 19.36 -3.06 -7.07
CA LEU A 131 20.25 -3.41 -8.17
C LEU A 131 19.84 -2.73 -9.48
N SER A 132 18.56 -2.80 -9.87
CA SER A 132 18.08 -2.14 -11.10
C SER A 132 18.29 -0.62 -11.07
N LYS A 133 18.07 0.04 -9.93
CA LYS A 133 18.36 1.48 -9.78
C LYS A 133 19.84 1.78 -9.86
N THR A 134 20.69 0.95 -9.25
CA THR A 134 22.14 1.10 -9.31
C THR A 134 22.66 0.91 -10.73
N ILE A 135 22.17 -0.10 -11.45
CA ILE A 135 22.51 -0.34 -12.86
C ILE A 135 22.04 0.85 -13.71
N LEU A 136 20.79 1.28 -13.56
CA LEU A 136 20.26 2.44 -14.30
C LEU A 136 21.10 3.70 -14.04
N TYR A 137 21.49 3.96 -12.80
CA TYR A 137 22.36 5.07 -12.44
C TYR A 137 23.75 4.94 -13.08
N ILE A 138 24.38 3.76 -13.03
CA ILE A 138 25.68 3.52 -13.67
C ILE A 138 25.59 3.76 -15.18
N VAL A 139 24.54 3.25 -15.83
CA VAL A 139 24.32 3.44 -17.28
C VAL A 139 24.15 4.93 -17.61
N ILE A 140 23.32 5.66 -16.84
CA ILE A 140 23.13 7.11 -17.04
C ILE A 140 24.45 7.86 -16.87
N VAL A 141 25.21 7.58 -15.80
CA VAL A 141 26.50 8.24 -15.53
C VAL A 141 27.51 7.90 -16.63
N ALA A 142 27.63 6.64 -17.05
CA ALA A 142 28.56 6.21 -18.10
C ALA A 142 28.25 6.84 -19.47
N ILE A 143 26.98 7.12 -19.78
CA ILE A 143 26.58 7.83 -21.00
C ILE A 143 26.79 9.36 -20.86
N SER A 144 26.83 9.88 -19.63
CA SER A 144 26.91 11.32 -19.34
C SER A 144 28.33 11.83 -19.06
N VAL A 145 29.38 11.01 -19.19
CA VAL A 145 30.78 11.48 -19.17
C VAL A 145 31.19 11.76 -20.62
N PRO A 146 31.15 13.02 -21.10
CA PRO A 146 31.83 13.34 -22.35
C PRO A 146 33.34 13.18 -22.10
N CYS A 147 34.01 12.46 -22.99
CA CYS A 147 35.46 12.44 -23.11
C CYS A 147 36.01 13.87 -23.05
N LEU A 148 36.53 14.29 -21.90
CA LEU A 148 37.51 15.37 -21.81
C LEU A 148 38.83 14.81 -22.35
N HIS A 149 38.95 14.79 -23.67
CA HIS A 149 40.24 14.83 -24.34
C HIS A 149 40.56 16.31 -24.59
N CYS A 150 41.42 16.87 -23.74
CA CYS A 150 42.32 17.97 -24.09
C CYS A 150 43.74 17.44 -23.88
#